data_AF-A0A1V4Z0B0-F1
#
_entry.id   AF-A0A1V4Z0B0-F1
#
_cell.length_a   1.000
_cell.length_b   1.000
_cell.length_c   1.000
_cell.angle_alpha   90.00
_cell.angle_beta   90.00
_cell.angle_gamma   90.00
#
_symmetry.space_group_name_H-M   'P 1'
#
loop_
_entity.id
_entity.type
_entity.pdbx_description
1 polymer ?
#
loop_
_entity_poly.entity_id
_entity_poly.type
_entity_poly.pdbx_seq_one_letter_code
_entity_poly.pdbx_strand_id
1 'polypeptide(L)'
;MENDRALRMEIINSYLNDTRERFCYVNETYFDKRIPDIMLRISDRLCSRIGYAHSNPLGVVLSYRYLRKYGWDVMDEVLKHEIAHIYAYHFYGERGHLGPNFRNACQLMAVSPTARTNELFVEREKWYYRCRKCGQVFSTYRPFNNVEYCDCGKRSDATMLIKVTPEQTTYPLNEFRAHVSPKITIYRCRNCGREVKRYKRWSQKRSCAVCSPDCFDESCLMELVK
;
A
#
# COMPACT_ATOMS: atom_id res chain seq x y z
N MET A 1 1.00 17.88 -16.91
CA MET A 1 0.37 16.65 -16.39
C MET A 1 0.43 15.48 -17.37
N GLU A 2 0.14 15.64 -18.67
CA GLU A 2 0.30 14.54 -19.64
C GLU A 2 1.77 14.13 -19.88
N ASN A 3 2.68 15.11 -19.92
CA ASN A 3 4.11 14.86 -20.13
C ASN A 3 4.74 13.98 -19.02
N ASP A 4 4.34 14.18 -17.76
CA ASP A 4 4.83 13.38 -16.62
C ASP A 4 4.34 11.93 -16.67
N ARG A 5 3.17 11.69 -17.26
CA ARG A 5 2.60 10.34 -17.38
C ARG A 5 3.29 9.57 -18.50
N ALA A 6 3.56 10.21 -19.63
CA ALA A 6 4.29 9.63 -20.75
C ALA A 6 5.72 9.23 -20.33
N LEU A 7 6.46 10.17 -19.74
CA LEU A 7 7.82 9.93 -19.24
C LEU A 7 7.85 8.78 -18.21
N ARG A 8 6.87 8.74 -17.30
CA ARG A 8 6.78 7.64 -16.34
C ARG A 8 6.54 6.30 -17.02
N MET A 9 5.71 6.25 -18.04
CA MET A 9 5.43 5.02 -18.78
C MET A 9 6.67 4.53 -19.53
N GLU A 10 7.45 5.45 -20.13
CA GLU A 10 8.73 5.12 -20.76
C GLU A 10 9.71 4.51 -19.76
N ILE A 11 9.87 5.10 -18.58
CA ILE A 11 10.75 4.55 -17.53
C ILE A 11 10.27 3.17 -17.08
N ILE A 12 8.96 2.99 -16.90
CA ILE A 12 8.38 1.68 -16.53
C ILE A 12 8.65 0.64 -17.62
N ASN A 13 8.53 1.01 -18.89
CA ASN A 13 8.81 0.13 -20.02
C ASN A 13 10.30 -0.21 -20.13
N SER A 14 11.19 0.74 -19.86
CA SER A 14 12.63 0.50 -19.76
C SER A 14 12.94 -0.53 -18.67
N TYR A 15 12.43 -0.33 -17.44
CA TYR A 15 12.60 -1.32 -16.38
C TYR A 15 12.00 -2.68 -16.72
N LEU A 16 10.88 -2.71 -17.45
CA LEU A 16 10.28 -3.97 -17.88
C LEU A 16 11.17 -4.72 -18.88
N ASN A 17 11.80 -4.02 -19.82
CA ASN A 17 12.75 -4.61 -20.76
C ASN A 17 14.00 -5.14 -20.02
N ASP A 18 14.57 -4.33 -19.13
CA ASP A 18 15.67 -4.75 -18.25
C ASP A 18 15.33 -6.01 -17.43
N THR A 19 14.09 -6.09 -16.95
CA THR A 19 13.58 -7.25 -16.19
C THR A 19 13.52 -8.50 -17.07
N ARG A 20 13.10 -8.36 -18.34
CA ARG A 20 13.05 -9.47 -19.30
C ARG A 20 14.46 -9.98 -19.60
N GLU A 21 15.40 -9.09 -19.88
CA GLU A 21 16.80 -9.46 -20.14
C GLU A 21 17.41 -10.21 -18.96
N ARG A 22 17.20 -9.70 -17.74
CA ARG A 22 17.65 -10.36 -16.50
C ARG A 22 16.99 -11.71 -16.27
N PHE A 23 15.69 -11.83 -16.53
CA PHE A 23 15.00 -13.11 -16.44
C PHE A 23 15.59 -14.11 -17.44
N CYS A 24 15.78 -13.72 -18.70
CA CYS A 24 16.40 -14.58 -19.72
C CYS A 24 17.81 -15.01 -19.28
N TYR A 25 18.63 -14.08 -18.81
CA TYR A 25 19.96 -14.36 -18.30
C TYR A 25 19.94 -15.35 -17.13
N VAL A 26 19.06 -15.14 -16.13
CA VAL A 26 18.94 -16.04 -14.98
C VAL A 26 18.44 -17.42 -15.40
N ASN A 27 17.43 -17.49 -16.25
CA ASN A 27 16.86 -18.75 -16.73
C ASN A 27 17.89 -19.55 -17.55
N GLU A 28 18.68 -18.88 -18.39
CA GLU A 28 19.76 -19.50 -19.14
C GLU A 28 20.91 -19.96 -18.24
N THR A 29 21.37 -19.09 -17.33
CA THR A 29 22.57 -19.34 -16.51
C THR A 29 22.35 -20.41 -15.45
N TYR A 30 21.18 -20.44 -14.82
CA TYR A 30 20.94 -21.28 -13.64
C TYR A 30 19.94 -22.41 -13.89
N PHE A 31 19.13 -22.33 -14.94
CA PHE A 31 18.01 -23.25 -15.15
C PHE A 31 17.97 -23.86 -16.56
N ASP A 32 19.03 -23.71 -17.36
CA ASP A 32 19.14 -24.25 -18.72
C ASP A 32 17.92 -23.93 -19.60
N LYS A 33 17.37 -22.71 -19.46
CA LYS A 33 16.16 -22.24 -20.17
C LYS A 33 14.91 -23.09 -19.90
N ARG A 34 14.85 -23.81 -18.78
CA ARG A 34 13.73 -24.69 -18.44
C ARG A 34 12.52 -23.93 -17.91
N ILE A 35 12.69 -22.78 -17.27
CA ILE A 35 11.54 -22.00 -16.79
C ILE A 35 10.80 -21.47 -18.02
N PRO A 36 9.47 -21.65 -18.13
CA PRO A 36 8.71 -21.19 -19.29
C PRO A 36 8.66 -19.65 -19.33
N ASP A 37 8.14 -19.11 -20.43
CA ASP A 37 7.79 -17.70 -20.48
C ASP A 37 6.78 -17.36 -19.39
N ILE A 38 7.09 -16.34 -18.61
CA ILE A 38 6.28 -15.86 -17.49
C ILE A 38 5.84 -14.41 -17.70
N MET A 39 4.75 -14.05 -17.05
CA MET A 39 4.33 -12.65 -16.98
C MET A 39 5.31 -11.85 -16.13
N LEU A 40 5.95 -10.86 -16.73
CA LEU A 40 6.78 -9.89 -16.02
C LEU A 40 6.05 -8.55 -15.99
N ARG A 41 6.01 -7.91 -14.83
CA ARG A 41 5.34 -6.63 -14.65
C ARG A 41 6.07 -5.73 -13.68
N ILE A 42 6.17 -4.47 -14.06
CA ILE A 42 6.53 -3.38 -13.15
C ILE A 42 5.25 -2.70 -12.67
N SER A 43 5.07 -2.61 -11.35
CA SER A 43 3.87 -2.06 -10.74
C SER A 43 4.16 -0.74 -10.03
N ASP A 44 3.48 0.32 -10.46
CA ASP A 44 3.47 1.64 -9.83
C ASP A 44 2.67 1.67 -8.52
N ARG A 45 1.68 0.78 -8.38
CA ARG A 45 0.80 0.67 -7.20
C ARG A 45 1.35 -0.26 -6.12
N LEU A 46 2.44 -0.99 -6.38
CA LEU A 46 2.99 -1.95 -5.43
C LEU A 46 3.86 -1.23 -4.39
N CYS A 47 3.25 -0.85 -3.27
CA CYS A 47 3.95 -0.12 -2.20
C CYS A 47 4.29 -1.00 -0.98
N SER A 48 3.59 -2.12 -0.81
CA SER A 48 3.70 -2.94 0.40
C SER A 48 4.87 -3.93 0.38
N ARG A 49 5.39 -4.27 -0.79
CA ARG A 49 6.48 -5.23 -0.98
C ARG A 49 7.34 -4.82 -2.17
N ILE A 50 8.58 -5.29 -2.19
CA ILE A 50 9.56 -4.98 -3.24
C ILE A 50 9.31 -5.76 -4.54
N GLY A 51 8.89 -7.02 -4.39
CA GLY A 51 8.44 -7.90 -5.46
C GLY A 51 7.48 -8.96 -4.93
N TYR A 52 6.90 -9.73 -5.84
CA TYR A 52 6.28 -11.02 -5.55
C TYR A 52 6.14 -11.87 -6.81
N ALA A 53 6.27 -13.19 -6.65
CA ALA A 53 5.81 -14.19 -7.60
C ALA A 53 4.32 -14.52 -7.41
N HIS A 54 3.64 -14.84 -8.50
CA HIS A 54 2.28 -15.36 -8.51
C HIS A 54 2.16 -16.55 -9.48
N SER A 55 1.27 -17.48 -9.16
CA SER A 55 1.14 -18.76 -9.87
C SER A 55 0.07 -18.79 -10.96
N ASN A 56 -0.86 -17.83 -10.97
CA ASN A 56 -1.89 -17.73 -12.00
C ASN A 56 -2.21 -16.27 -12.37
N PRO A 57 -1.81 -15.79 -13.56
CA PRO A 57 -0.88 -16.45 -14.49
C PRO A 57 0.49 -16.68 -13.83
N LEU A 58 1.38 -17.50 -14.36
CA LEU A 58 2.72 -17.64 -13.77
C LEU A 58 3.51 -16.34 -14.03
N GLY A 59 4.03 -15.68 -12.99
CA GLY A 59 4.65 -14.37 -13.19
C GLY A 59 5.30 -13.72 -11.96
N VAL A 60 6.12 -12.71 -12.24
CA VAL A 60 6.80 -11.89 -11.24
C VAL A 60 6.40 -10.43 -11.42
N VAL A 61 6.07 -9.78 -10.31
CA VAL A 61 5.73 -8.36 -10.26
C VAL A 61 6.73 -7.64 -9.36
N LEU A 62 7.43 -6.64 -9.90
CA LEU A 62 8.36 -5.78 -9.16
C LEU A 62 7.78 -4.39 -8.93
N SER A 63 8.20 -3.73 -7.86
CA SER A 63 7.74 -2.38 -7.53
C SER A 63 8.56 -1.31 -8.24
N TYR A 64 7.89 -0.45 -9.01
CA TYR A 64 8.51 0.73 -9.62
C TYR A 64 9.17 1.65 -8.57
N ARG A 65 8.50 1.84 -7.42
CA ARG A 65 9.00 2.70 -6.35
C ARG A 65 10.35 2.22 -5.82
N TYR A 66 10.52 0.91 -5.67
CA TYR A 66 11.74 0.33 -5.13
C TYR A 66 12.84 0.19 -6.19
N LEU A 67 12.49 -0.13 -7.44
CA LEU A 67 13.41 -0.02 -8.58
C LEU A 67 14.02 1.38 -8.69
N ARG A 68 13.19 2.42 -8.61
CA ARG A 68 13.67 3.80 -8.66
C ARG A 68 14.53 4.16 -7.44
N LYS A 69 14.21 3.63 -6.26
CA LYS A 69 14.90 3.98 -5.00
C LYS A 69 16.25 3.28 -4.87
N TYR A 70 16.31 1.99 -5.20
CA TYR A 70 17.47 1.14 -4.91
C TYR A 70 18.24 0.71 -6.16
N GLY A 71 17.68 0.90 -7.35
CA GLY A 71 18.30 0.46 -8.59
C GLY A 71 18.41 -1.06 -8.70
N TRP A 72 19.17 -1.51 -9.70
CA TRP A 72 19.33 -2.93 -9.99
C TRP A 72 20.25 -3.67 -9.01
N ASP A 73 21.14 -2.97 -8.30
CA ASP A 73 22.05 -3.57 -7.31
C ASP A 73 21.30 -4.35 -6.22
N VAL A 74 20.12 -3.86 -5.82
CA VAL A 74 19.23 -4.53 -4.86
C VAL A 74 18.15 -5.37 -5.57
N MET A 75 17.62 -4.86 -6.68
CA MET A 75 16.48 -5.50 -7.35
C MET A 75 16.85 -6.80 -8.07
N ASP A 76 18.13 -7.01 -8.40
CA ASP A 76 18.62 -8.27 -8.95
C ASP A 76 18.47 -9.43 -7.94
N GLU A 77 18.79 -9.21 -6.67
CA GLU A 77 18.60 -10.22 -5.61
C GLU A 77 17.12 -10.52 -5.42
N VAL A 78 16.27 -9.49 -5.43
CA VAL A 78 14.81 -9.63 -5.33
C VAL A 78 14.27 -10.44 -6.51
N LEU A 79 14.64 -10.09 -7.75
CA LEU A 79 14.16 -10.78 -8.95
C LEU A 79 14.55 -12.26 -8.91
N LYS A 80 15.81 -12.57 -8.59
CA LYS A 80 16.28 -13.96 -8.42
C LYS A 80 15.49 -14.70 -7.33
N HIS A 81 15.19 -14.05 -6.20
CA HIS A 81 14.35 -14.63 -5.15
C HIS A 81 12.93 -14.95 -5.64
N GLU A 82 12.30 -14.05 -6.40
CA GLU A 82 10.98 -14.32 -6.99
C GLU A 82 11.03 -15.41 -8.08
N ILE A 83 12.12 -15.49 -8.85
CA ILE A 83 12.34 -16.58 -9.82
C ILE A 83 12.49 -17.94 -9.10
N ALA A 84 13.13 -17.98 -7.94
CA ALA A 84 13.20 -19.20 -7.12
C ALA A 84 11.81 -19.71 -6.73
N HIS A 85 10.88 -18.80 -6.39
CA HIS A 85 9.47 -19.15 -6.16
C HIS A 85 8.80 -19.71 -7.40
N ILE A 86 9.02 -19.09 -8.57
CA ILE A 86 8.49 -19.58 -9.85
C ILE A 86 8.98 -20.99 -10.14
N TYR A 87 10.29 -21.22 -10.03
CA TYR A 87 10.92 -22.52 -10.26
C TYR A 87 10.34 -23.59 -9.33
N ALA A 88 10.34 -23.33 -8.02
CA ALA A 88 9.86 -24.27 -7.02
C ALA A 88 8.38 -24.63 -7.22
N TYR A 89 7.55 -23.62 -7.53
CA TYR A 89 6.13 -23.84 -7.78
C TYR A 89 5.87 -24.58 -9.10
N HIS A 90 6.52 -24.16 -10.19
CA HIS A 90 6.24 -24.69 -11.53
C HIS A 90 6.64 -26.17 -11.66
N PHE A 91 7.81 -26.55 -11.13
CA PHE A 91 8.31 -27.92 -11.27
C PHE A 91 7.89 -28.86 -10.14
N TYR A 92 7.62 -28.33 -8.93
CA TYR A 92 7.42 -29.15 -7.74
C TYR A 92 6.14 -28.82 -6.96
N GLY A 93 5.37 -27.81 -7.38
CA GLY A 93 4.16 -27.36 -6.68
C GLY A 93 4.43 -26.70 -5.32
N GLU A 94 5.69 -26.41 -4.99
CA GLU A 94 6.08 -25.86 -3.69
C GLU A 94 5.72 -24.37 -3.58
N ARG A 95 5.32 -23.95 -2.37
CA ARG A 95 5.01 -22.55 -2.05
C ARG A 95 5.76 -22.10 -0.80
N GLY A 96 6.20 -20.85 -0.79
CA GLY A 96 6.86 -20.24 0.37
C GLY A 96 8.33 -20.64 0.51
N HIS A 97 8.97 -20.20 1.61
CA HIS A 97 10.44 -20.25 1.77
C HIS A 97 10.99 -21.54 2.41
N LEU A 98 10.10 -22.45 2.83
CA LEU A 98 10.49 -23.66 3.56
C LEU A 98 10.75 -24.87 2.64
N GLY A 99 10.27 -24.81 1.40
CA GLY A 99 10.43 -25.88 0.42
C GLY A 99 11.90 -26.14 0.08
N PRO A 100 12.34 -27.41 0.00
CA PRO A 100 13.72 -27.75 -0.36
C PRO A 100 14.07 -27.27 -1.78
N ASN A 101 13.15 -27.33 -2.74
CA ASN A 101 13.44 -26.91 -4.12
C ASN A 101 13.59 -25.39 -4.23
N PHE A 102 12.81 -24.63 -3.46
CA PHE A 102 13.01 -23.19 -3.33
C PHE A 102 14.40 -22.86 -2.78
N ARG A 103 14.80 -23.51 -1.67
CA ARG A 103 16.10 -23.26 -1.04
C ARG A 103 17.27 -23.64 -1.94
N ASN A 104 17.15 -24.76 -2.65
CA ASN A 104 18.14 -25.20 -3.62
C ASN A 104 18.27 -24.20 -4.78
N ALA A 105 17.15 -23.67 -5.29
CA ALA A 105 17.18 -22.63 -6.32
C ALA A 105 17.83 -21.33 -5.81
N CYS A 106 17.51 -20.90 -4.58
CA CYS A 106 18.17 -19.76 -3.96
C CYS A 106 19.69 -19.97 -3.81
N GLN A 107 20.11 -21.16 -3.36
CA GLN A 107 21.51 -21.51 -3.22
C GLN A 107 22.24 -21.51 -4.57
N LEU A 108 21.61 -22.07 -5.60
CA LEU A 108 22.14 -22.11 -6.97
C LEU A 108 22.42 -20.70 -7.53
N MET A 109 21.51 -19.76 -7.26
CA MET A 109 21.65 -18.36 -7.68
C MET A 109 22.45 -17.48 -6.70
N ALA A 110 22.99 -18.07 -5.62
CA ALA A 110 23.66 -17.37 -4.52
C ALA A 110 22.83 -16.22 -3.92
N VAL A 111 21.52 -16.40 -3.75
CA VAL A 111 20.62 -15.42 -3.13
C VAL A 111 20.05 -15.92 -1.81
N SER A 112 19.72 -15.00 -0.92
CA SER A 112 19.18 -15.38 0.38
C SER A 112 17.77 -15.97 0.26
N PRO A 113 17.52 -17.19 0.79
CA PRO A 113 16.15 -17.74 0.88
C PRO A 113 15.31 -16.98 1.92
N THR A 114 15.97 -16.17 2.75
CA THR A 114 15.33 -15.33 3.76
C THR A 114 15.18 -13.88 3.32
N ALA A 115 15.61 -13.54 2.08
CA ALA A 115 15.75 -12.19 1.51
C ALA A 115 15.15 -11.15 2.44
N ARG A 116 16.00 -10.66 3.36
CA ARG A 116 15.57 -10.03 4.61
C ARG A 116 14.64 -8.87 4.30
N THR A 117 13.34 -9.13 4.43
CA THR A 117 12.25 -8.17 4.34
C THR A 117 12.25 -7.10 5.45
N ASN A 118 13.38 -6.83 6.11
CA ASN A 118 13.41 -6.08 7.37
C ASN A 118 14.32 -4.84 7.35
N GLU A 119 15.51 -4.86 6.74
CA GLU A 119 16.43 -3.71 6.82
C GLU A 119 16.24 -2.70 5.69
N LEU A 120 15.93 -3.17 4.47
CA LEU A 120 15.60 -2.33 3.32
C LEU A 120 14.10 -1.99 3.23
N PHE A 121 13.29 -2.49 4.17
CA PHE A 121 11.87 -2.67 3.94
C PHE A 121 11.03 -1.61 4.62
N VAL A 122 10.63 -0.66 3.78
CA VAL A 122 9.54 0.28 3.98
C VAL A 122 9.72 1.14 5.24
N GLU A 123 9.98 2.42 5.02
CA GLU A 123 9.27 3.44 5.80
C GLU A 123 7.77 3.23 5.56
N ARG A 124 7.18 2.18 6.15
CA ARG A 124 5.75 2.17 6.36
C ARG A 124 5.60 3.15 7.49
N GLU A 125 5.00 4.30 7.20
CA GLU A 125 4.40 5.09 8.26
C GLU A 125 3.58 4.14 9.11
N LYS A 126 4.06 3.92 10.33
CA LYS A 126 3.33 3.12 11.30
C LYS A 126 2.03 3.87 11.58
N TRP A 127 0.95 3.13 11.71
CA TRP A 127 -0.26 3.67 12.30
C TRP A 127 0.01 3.73 13.79
N TYR A 128 -0.05 4.94 14.34
CA TYR A 128 0.05 5.15 15.77
C TYR A 128 -1.36 5.21 16.34
N TYR A 129 -1.56 4.50 17.43
CA TYR A 129 -2.78 4.51 18.21
C TYR A 129 -2.42 4.84 19.64
N ARG A 130 -3.30 5.56 20.33
CA ARG A 130 -3.11 5.91 21.73
C ARG A 130 -4.34 5.53 22.54
N CYS A 131 -4.13 4.90 23.70
CA CYS A 131 -5.21 4.64 24.64
C CYS A 131 -5.63 5.94 25.33
N ARG A 132 -6.93 6.25 25.31
CA ARG A 132 -7.49 7.42 26.01
C ARG A 132 -7.38 7.36 27.53
N LYS A 133 -7.30 6.16 28.12
CA LYS A 133 -7.35 5.99 29.57
C LYS A 133 -5.97 6.05 30.22
N CYS A 134 -5.01 5.27 29.71
CA CYS A 134 -3.67 5.21 30.27
C CYS A 134 -2.62 5.94 29.42
N GLY A 135 -2.98 6.41 28.22
CA GLY A 135 -2.04 7.08 27.32
C GLY A 135 -1.07 6.16 26.60
N GLN A 136 -1.11 4.84 26.83
CA GLN A 136 -0.22 3.87 26.18
C GLN A 136 -0.33 3.96 24.66
N VAL A 137 0.82 3.95 24.00
CA VAL A 137 0.96 4.10 22.55
C VAL A 137 1.23 2.74 21.92
N PHE A 138 0.48 2.44 20.88
CA PHE A 138 0.61 1.24 20.07
C PHE A 138 0.98 1.66 18.65
N SER A 139 1.88 0.93 18.01
CA SER A 139 2.24 1.19 16.62
C SER A 139 2.12 -0.08 15.80
N THR A 140 1.54 0.01 14.61
CA THR A 140 1.30 -1.14 13.74
C THR A 140 1.46 -0.77 12.27
N TYR A 141 1.89 -1.72 11.46
CA TYR A 141 2.01 -1.55 10.01
C TYR A 141 0.67 -1.71 9.26
N ARG A 142 -0.38 -2.17 9.94
CA ARG A 142 -1.75 -2.29 9.39
C ARG A 142 -2.74 -1.67 10.38
N PRO A 143 -3.78 -0.97 9.91
CA PRO A 143 -4.78 -0.42 10.80
C PRO A 143 -5.46 -1.53 11.62
N PHE A 144 -5.80 -1.24 12.88
CA PHE A 144 -6.58 -2.16 13.70
C PHE A 144 -8.01 -2.23 13.16
N ASN A 145 -8.46 -3.44 12.79
CA ASN A 145 -9.84 -3.69 12.40
C ASN A 145 -10.75 -3.88 13.62
N ASN A 146 -10.22 -4.50 14.68
CA ASN A 146 -10.85 -4.64 15.99
C ASN A 146 -9.85 -4.19 17.07
N VAL A 147 -10.34 -3.46 18.05
CA VAL A 147 -9.55 -2.91 19.15
C VAL A 147 -9.69 -3.85 20.34
N GLU A 148 -8.82 -4.87 20.42
CA GLU A 148 -8.99 -5.92 21.44
C GLU A 148 -8.16 -5.71 22.71
N TYR A 149 -7.05 -4.95 22.71
CA TYR A 149 -6.19 -4.88 23.91
C TYR A 149 -5.59 -3.52 24.22
N CYS A 150 -5.72 -3.13 25.48
CA CYS A 150 -4.85 -2.21 26.21
C CYS A 150 -4.68 -2.77 27.62
N ASP A 151 -3.45 -2.90 28.11
CA ASP A 151 -3.11 -3.57 29.38
C ASP A 151 -3.56 -2.80 30.64
N CYS A 152 -4.32 -1.71 30.49
CA CYS A 152 -4.83 -0.91 31.60
C CYS A 152 -5.98 -1.57 32.39
N GLY A 153 -6.20 -2.88 32.21
CA GLY A 153 -7.16 -3.70 32.94
C GLY A 153 -8.65 -3.36 32.70
N LYS A 154 -9.00 -2.65 31.62
CA LYS A 154 -10.40 -2.37 31.24
C LYS A 154 -10.67 -2.88 29.83
N ARG A 155 -11.91 -3.35 29.62
CA ARG A 155 -12.39 -3.81 28.31
C ARG A 155 -12.27 -2.65 27.30
N SER A 156 -11.48 -2.90 26.28
CA SER A 156 -11.26 -2.01 25.14
C SER A 156 -12.53 -1.95 24.27
N ASP A 157 -12.84 -0.75 23.76
CA ASP A 157 -13.89 -0.55 22.76
C ASP A 157 -13.37 0.34 21.62
N ALA A 158 -14.20 0.54 20.59
CA ALA A 158 -13.86 1.34 19.41
C ALA A 158 -13.52 2.81 19.72
N THR A 159 -13.84 3.31 20.91
CA THR A 159 -13.54 4.68 21.36
C THR A 159 -12.26 4.78 22.18
N MET A 160 -11.70 3.64 22.64
CA MET A 160 -10.57 3.61 23.56
C MET A 160 -9.21 3.80 22.87
N LEU A 161 -8.99 3.19 21.69
CA LEU A 161 -7.81 3.43 20.87
C LEU A 161 -8.12 4.42 19.76
N ILE A 162 -7.49 5.59 19.84
CA ILE A 162 -7.62 6.66 18.86
C ILE A 162 -6.39 6.69 17.98
N LYS A 163 -6.59 6.83 16.66
CA LYS A 163 -5.49 7.03 15.73
C LYS A 163 -4.83 8.38 16.03
N VAL A 164 -3.50 8.40 16.10
CA VAL A 164 -2.68 9.59 16.37
C VAL A 164 -1.57 9.71 15.32
N THR A 165 -0.99 10.91 15.19
CA THR A 165 0.28 11.10 14.45
C THR A 165 1.48 10.77 15.36
N PRO A 166 2.69 10.56 14.82
CA PRO A 166 3.89 10.34 15.63
C PRO A 166 4.11 11.45 16.68
N GLU A 167 3.86 12.71 16.33
CA GLU A 167 4.05 13.87 17.21
C GLU A 167 3.04 13.88 18.36
N GLN A 168 1.82 13.40 18.10
CA GLN A 168 0.75 13.33 19.09
C GLN A 168 0.97 12.22 20.14
N THR A 169 1.94 11.32 19.92
CA THR A 169 2.26 10.26 20.88
C THR A 169 2.86 10.79 22.18
N THR A 170 3.49 11.97 22.15
CA THR A 170 4.20 12.58 23.28
C THR A 170 3.38 13.61 24.05
N TYR A 171 2.21 14.00 23.53
CA TYR A 171 1.38 15.03 24.18
C TYR A 171 0.90 14.56 25.56
N PRO A 172 0.86 15.39 26.59
CA PRO A 172 0.23 15.03 27.86
C PRO A 172 -1.22 14.55 27.65
N LEU A 173 -1.64 13.50 28.35
CA LEU A 173 -2.93 12.85 28.09
C LEU A 173 -4.12 13.80 28.32
N ASN A 174 -4.01 14.66 29.34
CA ASN A 174 -4.94 15.73 29.67
C ASN A 174 -5.04 16.83 28.60
N GLU A 175 -3.99 17.00 27.79
CA GLU A 175 -3.95 17.99 26.70
C GLU A 175 -4.37 17.37 25.35
N PHE A 176 -4.44 16.03 25.29
CA PHE A 176 -4.72 15.32 24.06
C PHE A 176 -6.21 15.29 23.69
N ARG A 177 -6.63 16.21 22.83
CA ARG A 177 -7.99 16.23 22.25
C ARG A 177 -8.05 15.42 20.95
N ALA A 178 -8.42 14.15 21.05
CA ALA A 178 -8.73 13.38 19.86
C ALA A 178 -10.02 13.90 19.19
N HIS A 179 -9.92 14.39 17.96
CA HIS A 179 -11.09 14.58 17.10
C HIS A 179 -11.59 13.22 16.63
N VAL A 180 -12.53 12.60 17.37
CA VAL A 180 -13.10 11.28 17.04
C VAL A 180 -14.28 11.38 16.07
N SER A 181 -14.85 12.57 15.89
CA SER A 181 -15.81 12.80 14.84
C SER A 181 -15.10 13.43 13.64
N PRO A 182 -15.12 12.85 12.43
CA PRO A 182 -14.82 13.65 11.25
C PRO A 182 -15.67 14.91 11.34
N LYS A 183 -15.09 16.08 11.08
CA LYS A 183 -15.87 17.32 11.00
C LYS A 183 -16.83 17.16 9.82
N ILE A 184 -18.02 16.62 10.09
CA ILE A 184 -19.07 16.46 9.08
C ILE A 184 -19.60 17.85 8.81
N THR A 185 -19.31 18.31 7.61
CA THR A 185 -19.83 19.56 7.10
C THR A 185 -21.25 19.31 6.60
N ILE A 186 -22.23 20.07 7.09
CA ILE A 186 -23.64 19.98 6.69
C ILE A 186 -23.94 21.17 5.80
N TYR A 187 -24.42 20.89 4.59
CA TYR A 187 -24.91 21.89 3.66
C TYR A 187 -26.43 21.82 3.54
N ARG A 188 -27.11 22.96 3.47
CA ARG A 188 -28.55 23.05 3.25
C ARG A 188 -28.85 23.78 1.96
N CYS A 189 -29.72 23.23 1.12
CA CYS A 189 -30.19 23.90 -0.08
C CYS A 189 -31.05 25.11 0.31
N ARG A 190 -30.78 26.28 -0.28
CA ARG A 190 -31.58 27.49 -0.08
C ARG A 190 -33.02 27.35 -0.61
N ASN A 191 -33.20 26.60 -1.69
CA ASN A 191 -34.50 26.44 -2.35
C ASN A 191 -35.37 25.36 -1.68
N CYS A 192 -34.88 24.11 -1.60
CA CYS A 192 -35.69 22.98 -1.11
C CYS A 192 -35.43 22.60 0.35
N GLY A 193 -34.51 23.28 1.05
CA GLY A 193 -34.17 22.99 2.45
C GLY A 193 -33.44 21.66 2.69
N ARG A 194 -33.13 20.87 1.65
CA ARG A 194 -32.49 19.56 1.79
C ARG A 194 -31.08 19.67 2.34
N GLU A 195 -30.76 18.80 3.28
CA GLU A 195 -29.43 18.72 3.88
C GLU A 195 -28.54 17.65 3.24
N VAL A 196 -27.25 17.98 3.07
CA VAL A 196 -26.22 17.08 2.55
C VAL A 196 -25.03 17.08 3.51
N LYS A 197 -24.71 15.90 4.04
CA LYS A 197 -23.56 15.67 4.93
C LYS A 197 -22.32 15.32 4.12
N ARG A 198 -21.19 15.97 4.39
CA ARG A 198 -19.91 15.77 3.70
C ARG A 198 -18.75 15.65 4.68
N TYR A 199 -17.80 14.76 4.36
CA TYR A 199 -16.55 14.62 5.11
C TYR A 199 -15.49 15.67 4.75
N LYS A 200 -15.68 16.37 3.62
CA LYS A 200 -14.79 17.44 3.14
C LYS A 200 -15.64 18.62 2.66
N ARG A 201 -15.28 19.83 3.10
CA ARG A 201 -15.88 21.09 2.66
C ARG A 201 -15.72 21.23 1.14
N TRP A 202 -16.76 21.69 0.44
CA TRP A 202 -16.63 22.08 -0.96
C TRP A 202 -15.69 23.28 -1.09
N SER A 203 -14.80 23.20 -2.07
CA SER A 203 -13.91 24.30 -2.46
C SER A 203 -14.62 25.36 -3.31
N GLN A 204 -15.78 25.02 -3.86
CA GLN A 204 -16.56 25.87 -4.76
C GLN A 204 -18.04 25.82 -4.38
N LYS A 205 -18.79 26.86 -4.74
CA LYS A 205 -20.25 26.89 -4.63
C LYS A 205 -20.86 25.74 -5.44
N ARG A 206 -21.95 25.14 -4.94
CA ARG A 206 -22.67 24.03 -5.59
C ARG A 206 -24.16 24.28 -5.49
N SER A 207 -24.90 23.96 -6.55
CA SER A 207 -26.37 23.88 -6.54
C SER A 207 -26.82 22.54 -5.96
N CYS A 208 -28.08 22.47 -5.53
CA CYS A 208 -28.68 21.20 -5.12
C CYS A 208 -28.89 20.29 -6.34
N ALA A 209 -28.31 19.09 -6.32
CA ALA A 209 -28.46 18.10 -7.39
C ALA A 209 -29.89 17.58 -7.60
N VAL A 210 -30.85 17.99 -6.76
CA VAL A 210 -32.27 17.63 -6.89
C VAL A 210 -33.04 18.72 -7.62
N CYS A 211 -32.82 19.96 -7.23
CA CYS A 211 -33.51 21.11 -7.84
C CYS A 211 -32.88 21.50 -9.18
N SER A 212 -31.58 21.28 -9.33
CA SER A 212 -30.79 21.65 -10.51
C SER A 212 -29.80 20.51 -10.80
N PRO A 213 -30.30 19.34 -11.28
CA PRO A 213 -29.47 18.15 -11.49
C PRO A 213 -28.38 18.35 -12.55
N ASP A 214 -28.69 19.13 -13.59
CA ASP A 214 -27.86 19.22 -14.80
C ASP A 214 -27.17 20.58 -14.97
N CYS A 215 -27.46 21.57 -14.12
CA CYS A 215 -26.90 22.91 -14.22
C CYS A 215 -26.60 23.55 -12.86
N PHE A 216 -25.62 24.46 -12.85
CA PHE A 216 -25.37 25.32 -11.70
C PHE A 216 -26.41 26.44 -11.66
N ASP A 217 -27.06 26.60 -10.51
CA ASP A 217 -28.12 27.58 -10.28
C ASP A 217 -27.87 28.31 -8.96
N GLU A 218 -27.69 29.62 -9.04
CA GLU A 218 -27.41 30.48 -7.89
C GLU A 218 -28.63 30.65 -6.96
N SER A 219 -29.85 30.51 -7.49
CA SER A 219 -31.07 30.55 -6.70
C SER A 219 -31.22 29.32 -5.78
N CYS A 220 -30.43 28.27 -6.06
CA CYS A 220 -30.50 26.97 -5.44
C CYS A 220 -29.19 26.54 -4.77
N LEU A 221 -28.47 27.51 -4.22
CA LEU A 221 -27.17 27.29 -3.62
C LEU A 221 -27.24 26.40 -2.37
N MET A 222 -26.25 25.54 -2.21
CA MET A 222 -26.05 24.75 -1.01
C MET A 222 -25.17 25.50 -0.01
N GLU A 223 -25.76 25.95 1.09
CA GLU A 223 -25.13 26.80 2.11
C GLU A 223 -24.58 25.98 3.27
N LEU A 224 -23.43 26.38 3.81
CA LEU A 224 -22.82 25.74 4.96
C LEU A 224 -23.62 26.05 6.23
N VAL A 225 -24.09 25.02 6.91
CA VAL A 225 -24.82 25.14 8.19
C VAL A 225 -23.96 24.72 9.38
N LYS A 226 -23.13 23.67 9.24
CA LYS A 226 -22.31 23.10 10.32
C LYS A 226 -21.01 22.52 9.79
#